data_AF-A0A520ECH8-F1
#
_entry.id   AF-A0A520ECH8-F1
#
_cell.length_a   1.000
_cell.length_b   1.000
_cell.length_c   1.000
_cell.angle_alpha   90.00
_cell.angle_beta   90.00
_cell.angle_gamma   90.00
#
_symmetry.space_group_name_H-M   'P 1'
#
loop_
_entity.id
_entity.type
_entity.pdbx_description
1 polymer ?
#
loop_
_entity_poly.entity_id
_entity_poly.type
_entity_poly.pdbx_seq_one_letter_code
_entity_poly.pdbx_strand_id
1 'polypeptide(L)'
;MTDPAAERPGFIARVWAAADAHDSLVCVGLDPEPERLPAAVRGGPRAVFEFNRRIVDATAEFACCFKPQFAHYAALGAEDQLLDTIRYI
;
A
#
# COMPACT_ATOMS: atom_id res chain seq x y z
N MET A 1 -18.09 12.10 -30.37
CA MET A 1 -18.24 10.77 -29.76
C MET A 1 -16.85 10.30 -29.38
N THR A 2 -16.40 10.67 -28.18
CA THR A 2 -15.15 10.21 -27.57
C THR A 2 -15.55 9.49 -26.29
N ASP A 3 -15.13 8.23 -26.18
CA ASP A 3 -15.32 7.43 -24.97
C ASP A 3 -14.56 8.09 -23.80
N PRO A 4 -15.22 8.43 -22.68
CA PRO A 4 -14.59 9.10 -21.53
C PRO A 4 -13.68 8.19 -20.69
N ALA A 5 -13.53 6.90 -21.04
CA ALA A 5 -12.48 6.08 -20.48
C ALA A 5 -11.12 6.47 -21.09
N ALA A 6 -10.55 7.60 -20.63
CA ALA A 6 -9.13 7.88 -20.80
C ALA A 6 -8.35 6.63 -20.35
N GLU A 7 -7.73 5.97 -21.32
CA GLU A 7 -7.05 4.70 -21.14
C GLU A 7 -5.99 4.88 -20.05
N ARG A 8 -6.22 4.28 -18.88
CA ARG A 8 -5.26 4.43 -17.77
C ARG A 8 -3.91 3.90 -18.26
N PRO A 9 -2.81 4.68 -18.10
CA PRO A 9 -1.51 4.21 -18.49
C PRO A 9 -1.21 2.87 -17.81
N GLY A 10 -0.55 1.98 -18.54
CA GLY A 10 -0.17 0.66 -18.03
C GLY A 10 0.65 0.77 -16.73
N PHE A 11 0.69 -0.31 -15.95
CA PHE A 11 1.36 -0.35 -14.65
C PHE A 11 2.79 0.20 -14.71
N ILE A 12 3.60 -0.26 -15.67
CA ILE A 12 5.00 0.18 -15.82
C ILE A 12 5.10 1.68 -16.10
N ALA A 13 4.23 2.24 -16.94
CA ALA A 13 4.23 3.67 -17.22
C ALA A 13 3.87 4.49 -15.97
N ARG A 14 2.92 4.00 -15.15
CA ARG A 14 2.56 4.64 -13.88
C ARG A 14 3.69 4.61 -12.85
N VAL A 15 4.42 3.49 -12.75
CA VAL A 15 5.57 3.37 -11.84
C VAL A 15 6.69 4.31 -12.25
N TRP A 16 7.03 4.39 -13.54
CA TRP A 16 8.04 5.35 -14.01
C TRP A 16 7.62 6.80 -13.78
N ALA A 17 6.35 7.14 -14.02
CA ALA A 17 5.85 8.48 -13.72
C ALA A 17 5.96 8.82 -12.22
N ALA A 18 5.66 7.88 -11.33
CA ALA A 18 5.84 8.07 -9.89
C ALA A 18 7.32 8.16 -9.48
N ALA A 19 8.18 7.34 -10.10
CA ALA A 19 9.62 7.36 -9.85
C ALA A 19 10.25 8.71 -10.24
N ASP A 20 9.89 9.23 -11.41
CA ASP A 20 10.36 10.55 -11.88
C ASP A 20 9.80 11.68 -10.99
N ALA A 21 8.53 11.60 -10.59
CA ALA A 21 7.88 12.62 -9.77
C ALA A 21 8.47 12.71 -8.34
N HIS A 22 8.89 11.58 -7.78
CA HIS A 22 9.41 11.49 -6.41
C HIS A 22 10.94 11.37 -6.34
N ASP A 23 11.63 11.40 -7.50
CA ASP A 23 13.07 11.10 -7.62
C ASP A 23 13.48 9.84 -6.84
N SER A 24 12.70 8.77 -7.00
CA SER A 24 12.80 7.58 -6.16
C SER A 24 12.50 6.30 -6.92
N LEU A 25 13.31 5.27 -6.67
CA LEU A 25 13.07 3.89 -7.12
C LEU A 25 12.60 2.99 -5.98
N VAL A 26 12.23 3.57 -4.83
CA VAL A 26 11.89 2.80 -3.64
C VAL A 26 10.50 2.16 -3.78
N CYS A 27 10.47 0.84 -3.60
CA CYS A 27 9.26 0.07 -3.39
C CYS A 27 9.10 -0.20 -1.89
N VAL A 28 8.02 0.29 -1.28
CA VAL A 28 7.77 0.10 0.16
C VAL A 28 6.97 -1.19 0.38
N GLY A 29 7.50 -2.09 1.20
CA GLY A 29 6.80 -3.31 1.63
C GLY A 29 5.73 -3.01 2.68
N LEU A 30 4.57 -3.66 2.56
CA LEU A 30 3.49 -3.59 3.55
C LEU A 30 3.26 -5.00 4.10
N ASP A 31 4.06 -5.34 5.11
CA ASP A 31 4.27 -6.71 5.58
C ASP A 31 3.94 -6.77 7.10
N PRO A 32 2.65 -6.71 7.49
CA PRO A 32 2.23 -6.59 8.89
C PRO A 32 2.51 -7.88 9.68
N GLU A 33 3.40 -7.80 10.66
CA GLU A 33 3.66 -8.87 11.63
C GLU A 33 3.11 -8.46 13.01
N PRO A 34 2.18 -9.24 13.62
CA PRO A 34 1.52 -8.87 14.88
C PRO A 34 2.47 -8.49 16.01
N GLU A 35 3.61 -9.18 16.13
CA GLU A 35 4.60 -8.96 17.18
C GLU A 35 5.33 -7.63 17.00
N ARG A 36 5.43 -7.14 15.76
CA ARG A 36 6.14 -5.91 15.36
C ARG A 36 5.21 -4.69 15.28
N LEU A 37 3.89 -4.89 15.38
CA LEU A 37 2.92 -3.79 15.39
C LEU A 37 3.18 -2.83 16.58
N PRO A 38 3.26 -1.51 16.35
CA PRO A 38 3.35 -0.53 17.43
C PRO A 38 2.18 -0.62 18.40
N ALA A 39 2.44 -0.34 19.69
CA ALA A 39 1.40 -0.36 20.73
C ALA A 39 0.18 0.51 20.40
N ALA A 40 0.39 1.60 19.65
CA ALA A 40 -0.67 2.52 19.25
C ALA A 40 -1.71 1.96 18.25
N VAL A 41 -1.44 0.82 17.62
CA VAL A 41 -2.38 0.14 16.69
C VAL A 41 -2.67 -1.31 17.07
N ARG A 42 -1.82 -1.92 17.90
CA ARG A 42 -1.91 -3.32 18.31
C ARG A 42 -3.24 -3.60 19.02
N GLY A 43 -3.87 -4.73 18.67
CA GLY A 43 -5.11 -5.21 19.31
C GLY A 43 -6.40 -4.51 18.89
N GLY A 44 -6.33 -3.48 18.04
CA GLY A 44 -7.52 -2.86 17.46
C GLY A 44 -8.18 -3.73 16.37
N PRO A 45 -9.49 -3.54 16.11
CA PRO A 45 -10.24 -4.33 15.12
C PRO A 45 -9.72 -4.17 13.68
N ARG A 46 -8.97 -3.10 13.40
CA ARG A 46 -8.34 -2.82 12.10
C ARG A 46 -6.84 -2.57 12.21
N ALA A 47 -6.17 -3.28 13.12
CA ALA A 47 -4.75 -3.07 13.44
C ALA A 47 -3.82 -3.19 12.21
N VAL A 48 -4.10 -4.15 11.32
CA VAL A 48 -3.31 -4.39 10.10
C VAL A 48 -3.45 -3.22 9.12
N PHE A 49 -4.67 -2.79 8.85
CA PHE A 49 -4.93 -1.65 7.97
C PHE A 49 -4.32 -0.37 8.54
N GLU A 50 -4.54 -0.07 9.83
CA GLU A 50 -3.99 1.16 10.44
C GLU A 50 -2.47 1.18 10.47
N PHE A 51 -1.82 0.03 10.62
CA PHE A 51 -0.37 -0.08 10.50
C PHE A 51 0.11 0.26 9.09
N ASN A 52 -0.47 -0.36 8.07
CA ASN A 52 -0.10 -0.10 6.68
C ASN A 52 -0.42 1.34 6.27
N ARG A 53 -1.58 1.86 6.66
CA ARG A 53 -1.99 3.25 6.38
C ARG A 53 -0.96 4.24 6.88
N ARG A 54 -0.47 4.06 8.12
CA ARG A 54 0.58 4.92 8.70
C ARG A 54 1.91 4.80 7.97
N ILE A 55 2.27 3.62 7.46
CA ILE A 55 3.47 3.45 6.62
C ILE A 55 3.28 4.20 5.30
N VAL A 56 2.13 4.02 4.62
CA VAL A 56 1.81 4.72 3.36
C VAL A 56 1.86 6.24 3.57
N ASP A 57 1.17 6.76 4.59
CA ASP A 57 1.15 8.18 4.93
C ASP A 57 2.56 8.76 5.13
N ALA A 58 3.43 8.01 5.81
CA ALA A 58 4.78 8.46 6.13
C ALA A 58 5.77 8.31 4.96
N THR A 59 5.41 7.57 3.91
CA THR A 59 6.38 7.18 2.85
C THR A 59 5.93 7.48 1.42
N ALA A 60 4.68 7.90 1.20
CA ALA A 60 4.11 8.11 -0.14
C ALA A 60 4.92 9.08 -1.00
N GLU A 61 5.43 10.17 -0.43
CA GLU A 61 6.26 11.15 -1.16
C GLU A 61 7.66 10.63 -1.53
N PHE A 62 8.09 9.51 -0.94
CA PHE A 62 9.41 8.91 -1.15
C PHE A 62 9.35 7.58 -1.92
N ALA A 63 8.16 7.07 -2.23
CA ALA A 63 7.97 5.75 -2.82
C ALA A 63 7.46 5.86 -4.27
N CYS A 64 7.96 4.99 -5.17
CA CYS A 64 7.39 4.85 -6.51
C CYS A 64 6.27 3.81 -6.56
N CYS A 65 6.26 2.85 -5.63
CA CYS A 65 5.20 1.87 -5.48
C CYS A 65 5.18 1.23 -4.09
N PHE A 66 4.07 0.54 -3.80
CA PHE A 66 3.88 -0.24 -2.58
C PHE A 66 3.66 -1.71 -2.93
N LYS A 67 4.17 -2.61 -2.08
CA LYS A 67 4.10 -4.05 -2.26
C LYS A 67 3.55 -4.73 -1.00
N PRO A 68 2.21 -4.81 -0.85
CA PRO A 68 1.62 -5.64 0.19
C PRO A 68 1.93 -7.12 -0.04
N GLN A 69 2.45 -7.80 0.99
CA GLN A 69 2.75 -9.23 0.91
C GLN A 69 1.59 -10.08 1.45
N PHE A 70 0.86 -10.75 0.55
CA PHE A 70 -0.36 -11.50 0.85
C PHE A 70 -0.26 -12.44 2.05
N ALA A 71 0.86 -13.17 2.20
CA ALA A 71 1.03 -14.14 3.28
C ALA A 71 0.87 -13.55 4.70
N HIS A 72 1.30 -12.29 4.91
CA HIS A 72 1.15 -11.62 6.21
C HIS A 72 -0.30 -11.31 6.54
N TYR A 73 -1.15 -11.06 5.55
CA TYR A 73 -2.58 -10.82 5.74
C TYR A 73 -3.34 -12.13 5.93
N ALA A 74 -3.06 -13.13 5.10
CA ALA A 74 -3.72 -14.43 5.15
C ALA A 74 -3.45 -15.18 6.47
N ALA A 75 -2.23 -15.07 7.01
CA ALA A 75 -1.89 -15.66 8.31
C ALA A 75 -2.75 -15.13 9.47
N LEU A 76 -3.38 -13.96 9.30
CA LEU A 76 -4.21 -13.28 10.31
C LEU A 76 -5.71 -13.31 9.97
N GLY A 77 -6.11 -13.89 8.83
CA GLY A 77 -7.46 -13.75 8.30
C GLY A 77 -7.85 -12.29 8.03
N ALA A 78 -6.89 -11.46 7.60
CA ALA A 78 -7.02 -10.02 7.44
C ALA A 78 -7.17 -9.59 5.97
N GLU A 79 -7.73 -10.42 5.10
CA GLU A 79 -7.90 -10.15 3.67
C GLU A 79 -8.78 -8.93 3.38
N ASP A 80 -9.80 -8.67 4.19
CA ASP A 80 -10.60 -7.45 4.09
C ASP A 80 -9.73 -6.20 4.33
N GLN A 81 -8.79 -6.28 5.26
CA GLN A 81 -7.84 -5.19 5.54
C GLN A 81 -6.76 -5.07 4.45
N LEU A 82 -6.41 -6.16 3.77
CA LEU A 82 -5.58 -6.12 2.57
C LEU A 82 -6.30 -5.36 1.46
N LEU A 83 -7.56 -5.66 1.21
CA LEU A 83 -8.37 -4.98 0.20
C LEU A 83 -8.48 -3.48 0.51
N ASP A 84 -8.69 -3.12 1.77
CA ASP A 84 -8.70 -1.72 2.21
C ASP A 84 -7.32 -1.06 2.03
N THR A 85 -6.22 -1.77 2.29
CA THR A 85 -4.86 -1.27 2.05
C THR A 85 -4.64 -1.00 0.57
N ILE A 86 -5.04 -1.91 -0.32
CA ILE A 86 -4.92 -1.74 -1.78
C ILE A 86 -5.76 -0.58 -2.29
N ARG A 87 -6.95 -0.36 -1.73
CA ARG A 87 -7.82 0.79 -2.11
C ARG A 87 -7.28 2.13 -1.63
N TYR A 88 -6.46 2.11 -0.59
CA TYR A 88 -5.88 3.32 -0.01
C TYR A 88 -4.66 3.85 -0.79
N ILE A 89 -3.92 2.93 -1.43
CA ILE A 89 -2.78 3.20 -2.32
C ILE A 89 -3.26 3.67 -3.70
#